data_AF-A0A529WWT4-F1
#
_entry.id   AF-A0A529WWT4-F1
#
_cell.length_a   1.000
_cell.length_b   1.000
_cell.length_c   1.000
_cell.angle_alpha   90.00
_cell.angle_beta   90.00
_cell.angle_gamma   90.00
#
_symmetry.space_group_name_H-M   'P 1'
#
loop_
_entity.id
_entity.type
_entity.pdbx_description
1 polymer ?
#
loop_
_entity_poly.entity_id
_entity_poly.type
_entity_poly.pdbx_seq_one_letter_code
_entity_poly.pdbx_strand_id
1 'polypeptide(L)'
;MSYKTIIVNLAVDANPAPVVKLAAELAQRFDAHLVGLAAADVPPLVSTGEGLVYEGEVMQVQRTEIEKRLAELRDIFEKLVPGSVSSEWTQYICGPTRALGLAARSADLI
;
A
#
# COMPACT_ATOMS: atom_id res chain seq x y z
N MET A 1 -6.95 25.84 7.38
CA MET A 1 -6.11 24.68 7.70
C MET A 1 -5.50 24.17 6.40
N SER A 2 -4.23 23.81 6.39
CA SER A 2 -3.55 23.19 5.23
C SER A 2 -3.07 21.80 5.65
N TYR A 3 -3.16 20.83 4.76
CA TYR A 3 -2.51 19.52 4.92
C TYR A 3 -1.06 19.64 4.43
N LYS A 4 -0.10 19.13 5.20
CA LYS A 4 1.31 19.02 4.79
C LYS A 4 1.64 17.64 4.26
N THR A 5 1.02 16.60 4.81
CA THR A 5 1.25 15.22 4.39
C THR A 5 -0.06 14.47 4.26
N ILE A 6 -0.24 13.84 3.10
CA ILE A 6 -1.40 13.01 2.76
C ILE A 6 -0.89 11.59 2.48
N ILE A 7 -1.46 10.59 3.14
CA ILE A 7 -1.24 9.19 2.79
C ILE A 7 -2.40 8.73 1.90
N VAL A 8 -2.10 7.99 0.83
CA VAL A 8 -3.09 7.22 0.09
C VAL A 8 -2.84 5.73 0.32
N ASN A 9 -3.74 5.09 1.07
CA ASN A 9 -3.67 3.65 1.35
C ASN A 9 -4.28 2.84 0.20
N LEU A 10 -3.47 2.00 -0.44
CA LEU A 10 -3.87 1.18 -1.60
C LEU A 10 -4.05 -0.28 -1.18
N ALA A 11 -5.25 -0.80 -1.43
CA ALA A 11 -5.52 -2.22 -1.29
C ALA A 11 -4.92 -2.99 -2.46
N VAL A 12 -4.27 -4.13 -2.19
CA VAL A 12 -3.58 -4.92 -3.22
C VAL A 12 -4.52 -5.62 -4.21
N ASP A 13 -5.81 -5.68 -3.90
CA ASP A 13 -6.85 -6.34 -4.68
C ASP A 13 -7.82 -5.35 -5.36
N ALA A 14 -7.60 -4.04 -5.20
CA ALA A 14 -8.46 -3.00 -5.75
C ALA A 14 -7.76 -2.19 -6.84
N ASN A 15 -8.54 -1.59 -7.74
CA ASN A 15 -7.99 -0.66 -8.72
C ASN A 15 -7.51 0.63 -8.01
N PRO A 16 -6.21 0.96 -8.01
CA PRO A 16 -5.69 2.12 -7.30
C PRO A 16 -5.99 3.44 -8.02
N ALA A 17 -6.34 3.41 -9.31
CA ALA A 17 -6.34 4.62 -10.13
C ALA A 17 -7.30 5.72 -9.66
N PRO A 18 -8.55 5.45 -9.24
CA PRO A 18 -9.47 6.50 -8.80
C PRO A 18 -8.97 7.22 -7.55
N VAL A 19 -8.48 6.46 -6.55
CA VAL A 19 -8.06 7.04 -5.27
C VAL A 19 -6.71 7.75 -5.38
N VAL A 20 -5.77 7.24 -6.18
CA VAL A 20 -4.49 7.92 -6.43
C VAL A 20 -4.70 9.26 -7.13
N LYS A 21 -5.59 9.32 -8.13
CA LYS A 21 -5.90 10.57 -8.82
C LYS A 21 -6.50 11.60 -7.88
N LEU A 22 -7.47 11.20 -7.05
CA LEU A 22 -8.05 12.07 -6.04
C LEU A 22 -6.98 12.59 -5.05
N ALA A 23 -6.12 11.69 -4.55
CA ALA A 23 -5.09 12.07 -3.60
C ALA A 23 -4.05 13.01 -4.22
N ALA A 24 -3.66 12.80 -5.47
CA ALA A 24 -2.77 13.68 -6.22
C ALA A 24 -3.38 15.07 -6.45
N GLU A 25 -4.67 15.15 -6.79
CA GLU A 25 -5.38 16.43 -6.93
C GLU A 25 -5.44 17.19 -5.59
N LEU A 26 -5.69 16.48 -4.49
CA LEU A 26 -5.67 17.08 -3.15
C LEU A 26 -4.26 17.55 -2.79
N ALA A 27 -3.24 16.73 -2.98
CA ALA A 27 -1.86 17.09 -2.70
C ALA A 27 -1.42 18.32 -3.50
N GLN A 28 -1.77 18.38 -4.78
CA GLN A 28 -1.48 19.54 -5.64
C GLN A 28 -2.19 20.81 -5.15
N ARG A 29 -3.44 20.70 -4.67
CA ARG A 29 -4.23 21.84 -4.18
C ARG A 29 -3.69 22.40 -2.86
N PHE A 30 -3.18 21.53 -2.00
CA PHE A 30 -2.69 21.91 -0.67
C PHE A 30 -1.17 22.08 -0.60
N ASP A 31 -0.45 21.89 -1.72
CA ASP A 31 1.01 21.82 -1.76
C ASP A 31 1.55 20.81 -0.73
N ALA A 32 0.86 19.66 -0.64
CA ALA A 32 1.15 18.61 0.34
C ALA A 32 2.04 17.52 -0.25
N HIS A 33 2.82 16.89 0.61
CA HIS A 33 3.57 15.68 0.27
C HIS A 33 2.63 14.46 0.24
N LEU A 34 2.64 13.71 -0.86
CA LEU A 34 1.79 12.54 -1.06
C LEU A 34 2.58 11.24 -0.85
N VAL A 35 2.15 10.45 0.12
CA VAL A 35 2.73 9.14 0.43
C VAL A 35 1.83 8.04 -0.09
N GLY A 36 2.28 7.27 -1.08
CA GLY A 36 1.62 6.02 -1.45
C GLY A 36 1.97 4.92 -0.45
N LEU A 37 0.96 4.27 0.14
CA LEU A 37 1.15 3.18 1.08
C LEU A 37 0.37 1.94 0.63
N ALA A 38 1.05 0.80 0.56
CA ALA A 38 0.39 -0.49 0.36
C ALA A 38 0.99 -1.55 1.29
N ALA A 39 0.15 -2.41 1.83
CA ALA A 39 0.60 -3.53 2.64
C ALA A 39 -0.29 -4.75 2.43
N ALA A 40 0.31 -5.92 2.54
CA ALA A 40 -0.39 -7.20 2.49
C ALA A 40 0.39 -8.24 3.29
N ASP A 41 -0.29 -9.27 3.76
CA ASP A 41 0.29 -10.33 4.57
C ASP A 41 0.07 -11.70 3.93
N VAL A 42 0.94 -12.64 4.26
CA VAL A 42 0.76 -14.04 3.89
C VAL A 42 -0.35 -14.60 4.80
N PRO A 43 -1.42 -15.21 4.25
CA PRO A 43 -2.49 -15.77 5.06
C PRO A 43 -1.95 -16.77 6.12
N PRO A 44 -2.52 -16.79 7.33
CA PRO A 44 -2.06 -17.71 8.37
C PRO A 44 -2.27 -19.17 7.94
N LEU A 45 -1.38 -20.05 8.38
CA LEU A 45 -1.46 -21.49 8.18
C LEU A 45 -2.80 -22.00 8.72
N VAL A 46 -3.60 -22.63 7.86
CA VAL A 46 -4.83 -23.31 8.27
C VAL A 46 -4.51 -24.78 8.51
N SER A 47 -4.75 -25.26 9.72
CA SER A 47 -4.73 -26.71 9.98
C SER A 47 -5.94 -27.32 9.30
N THR A 48 -5.72 -28.21 8.35
CA THR A 48 -6.78 -29.07 7.82
C THR A 48 -6.90 -30.31 8.72
N GLY A 49 -8.01 -31.04 8.63
CA GLY A 49 -8.21 -32.29 9.39
C GLY A 49 -7.18 -33.39 9.07
N GLU A 50 -6.36 -33.20 8.05
CA GLU A 50 -5.30 -34.12 7.60
C GLU A 50 -3.89 -33.67 8.07
N GLY A 51 -3.77 -32.55 8.80
CA GLY A 51 -2.51 -32.05 9.36
C GLY A 51 -2.29 -30.55 9.13
N LEU A 52 -1.11 -30.06 9.51
CA LEU A 52 -0.64 -28.73 9.14
C LEU A 52 -0.19 -28.78 7.68
N VAL A 53 -1.08 -28.43 6.75
CA VAL A 53 -0.70 -28.26 5.35
C VAL A 53 -0.23 -26.83 5.17
N TYR A 54 1.08 -26.64 4.97
CA TYR A 54 1.67 -25.81 3.90
C TYR A 54 3.18 -26.03 3.95
N GLU A 55 3.72 -26.74 2.95
CA GLU A 55 5.16 -26.86 2.72
C GLU A 55 5.78 -25.46 2.60
N GLY A 56 6.97 -25.25 3.17
CA GLY A 56 7.62 -23.93 3.21
C GLY A 56 7.78 -23.26 1.84
N GLU A 57 7.77 -24.04 0.75
CA GLU A 57 7.76 -23.54 -0.63
C GLU A 57 6.51 -22.72 -0.97
N VAL A 58 5.32 -23.12 -0.48
CA VAL A 58 4.07 -22.40 -0.77
C VAL A 58 4.04 -21.02 -0.12
N MET A 59 4.61 -20.90 1.09
CA MET A 59 4.73 -19.60 1.77
C MET A 59 5.68 -18.66 1.02
N GLN A 60 6.77 -19.18 0.44
CA GLN A 60 7.68 -18.37 -0.37
C GLN A 60 6.98 -17.87 -1.65
N VAL A 61 6.24 -18.75 -2.34
CA VAL A 61 5.47 -18.38 -3.54
C VAL A 61 4.46 -17.27 -3.24
N GLN A 62 3.71 -17.39 -2.14
CA GLN A 62 2.74 -16.36 -1.73
C GLN A 62 3.41 -15.03 -1.40
N ARG A 63 4.57 -15.06 -0.74
CA ARG A 63 5.33 -13.84 -0.45
C ARG A 63 5.82 -13.16 -1.74
N THR A 64 6.37 -13.92 -2.68
CA THR A 64 6.83 -13.37 -3.96
C THR A 64 5.68 -12.78 -4.78
N GLU A 65 4.50 -13.40 -4.74
CA GLU A 65 3.30 -12.85 -5.38
C GLU A 65 2.84 -11.52 -4.73
N ILE A 66 2.89 -11.42 -3.40
CA ILE A 66 2.63 -10.15 -2.70
C ILE A 66 3.64 -9.08 -3.12
N GLU A 67 4.94 -9.40 -3.14
CA GLU A 67 6.00 -8.47 -3.54
C GLU A 67 5.78 -7.96 -4.98
N LYS A 68 5.39 -8.85 -5.89
CA LYS A 68 5.05 -8.50 -7.27
C LYS A 68 3.86 -7.55 -7.33
N ARG A 69 2.76 -7.83 -6.63
CA ARG A 69 1.57 -6.95 -6.61
C ARG A 69 1.89 -5.58 -6.03
N LEU A 70 2.70 -5.51 -4.97
CA LEU A 70 3.13 -4.24 -4.39
C LEU A 70 3.97 -3.42 -5.38
N ALA A 71 4.86 -4.08 -6.14
CA ALA A 71 5.61 -3.42 -7.21
C ALA A 71 4.70 -2.91 -8.34
N GLU A 72 3.69 -3.67 -8.75
CA GLU A 72 2.71 -3.23 -9.75
C GLU A 72 1.93 -1.99 -9.26
N LEU A 73 1.53 -1.96 -7.99
CA LEU A 73 0.87 -0.78 -7.40
C LEU A 73 1.79 0.43 -7.35
N ARG A 74 3.07 0.24 -7.02
CA ARG A 74 4.08 1.29 -7.06
C ARG A 74 4.18 1.89 -8.46
N ASP A 75 4.32 1.05 -9.47
CA ASP A 75 4.42 1.50 -10.86
C ASP A 75 3.18 2.29 -11.28
N ILE A 76 1.98 1.86 -10.86
CA ILE A 76 0.75 2.59 -11.15
C ILE A 76 0.71 3.93 -10.41
N PHE A 77 1.12 3.96 -9.15
CA PHE A 77 1.20 5.19 -8.35
C PHE A 77 2.15 6.20 -9.01
N GLU A 78 3.39 5.80 -9.30
CA GLU A 78 4.40 6.68 -9.91
C GLU A 78 3.96 7.18 -11.30
N LYS A 79 3.21 6.39 -12.07
CA LYS A 79 2.64 6.82 -13.36
C LYS A 79 1.49 7.82 -13.23
N LEU A 80 0.69 7.72 -12.16
CA LEU A 80 -0.51 8.54 -11.99
C LEU A 80 -0.26 9.82 -11.22
N VAL A 81 0.77 9.86 -10.37
CA VAL A 81 1.14 11.07 -9.63
C VAL A 81 1.89 12.02 -10.56
N PRO A 82 1.41 13.27 -10.75
CA PRO A 82 2.11 14.25 -11.56
C PRO A 82 3.49 14.56 -10.95
N GLY A 83 4.52 14.73 -11.79
CA GLY A 83 5.86 15.09 -11.33
C GLY A 83 5.97 16.45 -10.60
N SER A 84 4.92 17.28 -10.64
CA SER A 84 4.80 18.51 -9.84
C SER A 84 4.41 18.26 -8.38
N VAL A 85 3.91 17.07 -8.04
CA VAL A 85 3.52 16.70 -6.69
C VAL A 85 4.68 15.99 -6.01
N SER A 86 5.16 16.54 -4.90
CA SER A 86 6.14 15.86 -4.05
C SER A 86 5.53 14.56 -3.54
N SER A 87 6.16 13.43 -3.83
CA SER A 87 5.63 12.12 -3.46
C SER A 87 6.70 11.10 -3.09
N GLU A 88 6.30 10.12 -2.29
CA GLU A 88 7.10 8.96 -1.95
C GLU A 88 6.24 7.68 -1.93
N TRP A 89 6.91 6.53 -2.00
CA TRP A 89 6.26 5.22 -1.95
C TRP A 89 6.78 4.41 -0.76
N THR A 90 5.86 3.84 0.01
CA THR A 90 6.17 2.94 1.12
C THR A 90 5.33 1.67 1.03
N GLN A 91 5.94 0.52 1.30
CA GLN A 91 5.23 -0.75 1.30
C GLN A 91 5.70 -1.69 2.41
N TYR A 92 4.80 -2.57 2.87
CA TYR A 92 5.10 -3.54 3.93
C TYR A 92 4.49 -4.92 3.63
N ILE A 93 5.23 -5.99 3.96
CA ILE A 93 4.69 -7.35 4.02
C ILE A 93 4.25 -7.61 5.46
N CYS A 94 3.05 -7.17 5.80
CA CYS A 94 2.39 -7.40 7.09
C CYS A 94 0.91 -6.98 6.99
N GLY A 95 0.15 -7.25 8.05
CA GLY A 95 -1.25 -6.80 8.20
C GLY A 95 -1.47 -5.32 7.81
N PRO A 96 -2.38 -5.01 6.86
CA PRO A 96 -2.56 -3.65 6.33
C PRO A 96 -2.93 -2.61 7.39
N THR A 97 -3.82 -2.96 8.33
CA THR A 97 -4.23 -2.08 9.42
C THR A 97 -3.07 -1.68 10.32
N ARG A 98 -2.14 -2.62 10.58
CA ARG A 98 -0.95 -2.36 11.40
C ARG A 98 0.00 -1.41 10.67
N ALA A 99 0.25 -1.65 9.39
CA ALA A 99 1.09 -0.78 8.57
C ALA A 99 0.54 0.65 8.54
N LEU A 100 -0.76 0.79 8.25
CA LEU A 100 -1.41 2.10 8.20
C LEU A 100 -1.39 2.81 9.56
N GLY A 101 -1.65 2.10 10.67
CA GLY A 101 -1.62 2.69 12.00
C GLY A 101 -0.24 3.24 12.40
N LEU A 102 0.84 2.61 11.93
CA LEU A 102 2.20 3.10 12.18
C LEU A 102 2.50 4.38 11.39
N ALA A 103 2.07 4.43 10.13
CA ALA A 103 2.27 5.56 9.21
C ALA A 103 1.32 6.74 9.48
N ALA A 104 0.14 6.49 10.04
CA ALA A 104 -0.86 7.51 10.33
C ALA A 104 -0.34 8.65 11.23
N ARG A 105 0.67 8.39 12.06
CA ARG A 105 1.27 9.39 12.96
C ARG A 105 2.07 10.47 12.24
N SER A 106 2.42 10.25 10.97
CA SER A 106 3.18 11.21 10.16
C SER A 106 2.34 11.88 9.08
N ALA A 107 1.01 11.71 9.09
CA ALA A 107 0.11 12.29 8.10
C ALA A 107 -0.98 13.15 8.74
N ASP A 108 -1.38 14.20 8.03
CA ASP A 108 -2.51 15.04 8.42
C ASP A 108 -3.83 14.51 7.84
N LEU A 109 -3.76 13.70 6.78
CA LEU A 109 -4.88 13.08 6.08
C LEU A 109 -4.50 11.68 5.55
N ILE A 110 -5.46 10.76 5.59
CA ILE A 110 -5.39 9.40 5.03
C ILE A 110 -6.65 9.15 4.18
#